data_AF-A0A3A4UWI6-F1
#
_entry.id   AF-A0A3A4UWI6-F1
#
_cell.length_a   1.000
_cell.length_b   1.000
_cell.length_c   1.000
_cell.angle_alpha   90.00
_cell.angle_beta   90.00
_cell.angle_gamma   90.00
#
_symmetry.space_group_name_H-M   'P 1'
#
loop_
_entity.id
_entity.type
_entity.pdbx_description
1 polymer ?
#
loop_
_entity_poly.entity_id
_entity_poly.type
_entity_poly.pdbx_seq_one_letter_code
_entity_poly.pdbx_strand_id
1 'polypeptide(L)'
;MHNSKLIRKFSKPPYPIILVVSFYLLWTSFWLNIFNNNSSPIPKKTLIEAPIPKSFSAPNTQTITNNHSKKNLTLKATPSIEKKESQEIIPLSFKINLPSRKQVYNLSCEFAASAAIIYYFSNFPDFSPQNELSAEKTLISQVPQSENPNIGIRMGALSPSKNMLYTNLNQVFGGTEYYGVHAGPLIDLFSNYNLNAVPIYANQELSAKIKKAISSKHLIIAWIHSSRYNSIAEVILSYANAIPLVPGEHSVVINGYDQNGAYYLDPADGKEKYVDFETLTNLSKNFPIPFLEVYPSLEENSISSFRPSYPIDKQTGLDRRLFSIKIENASQKTGEATKFGVVLKMFDYNIKSIENSTDLNTNGLIIKTKPEKRDFIYLLKKDLEFASLPLPSIIEYNLDKNEPFDAILIVGN
;
A
#
# COMPACT_ATOMS: atom_id res chain seq x y z
N MET A 1 -22.72 85.40 0.05
CA MET A 1 -22.48 85.09 -1.38
C MET A 1 -21.88 83.69 -1.46
N HIS A 2 -22.52 82.83 -2.26
CA HIS A 2 -22.08 81.52 -2.80
C HIS A 2 -21.31 80.53 -1.91
N ASN A 3 -21.91 79.34 -1.69
CA ASN A 3 -21.29 78.10 -2.16
C ASN A 3 -22.31 76.96 -2.30
N SER A 4 -22.47 76.53 -3.55
CA SER A 4 -23.39 75.50 -4.03
C SER A 4 -22.82 74.08 -3.83
N LYS A 5 -23.63 73.17 -3.27
CA LYS A 5 -23.36 71.72 -3.22
C LYS A 5 -23.52 71.11 -4.63
N LEU A 6 -22.42 70.59 -5.20
CA LEU A 6 -22.43 69.73 -6.38
C LEU A 6 -22.63 68.27 -5.95
N ILE A 7 -23.75 67.66 -6.37
CA ILE A 7 -23.99 66.21 -6.30
C ILE A 7 -23.56 65.60 -7.64
N ARG A 8 -22.46 64.84 -7.67
CA ARG A 8 -22.08 64.02 -8.83
C ARG A 8 -22.73 62.64 -8.72
N LYS A 9 -23.67 62.33 -9.61
CA LYS A 9 -24.10 60.95 -9.91
C LYS A 9 -23.04 60.30 -10.80
N PHE A 10 -22.40 59.23 -10.33
CA PHE A 10 -21.57 58.36 -11.16
C PHE A 10 -22.47 57.30 -11.83
N SER A 11 -22.65 57.39 -13.14
CA SER A 11 -23.16 56.30 -13.96
C SER A 11 -22.06 55.25 -14.14
N LYS A 12 -22.32 53.98 -13.76
CA LYS A 12 -21.41 52.87 -14.04
C LYS A 12 -21.27 52.70 -15.56
N PRO A 13 -20.06 52.55 -16.10
CA PRO A 13 -19.88 52.26 -17.53
C PRO A 13 -20.43 50.85 -17.85
N PRO A 14 -21.01 50.62 -19.04
CA PRO A 14 -21.33 49.29 -19.49
C PRO A 14 -20.04 48.49 -19.64
N TYR A 15 -19.91 47.39 -18.91
CA TYR A 15 -18.81 46.46 -19.11
C TYR A 15 -18.80 45.99 -20.57
N PRO A 16 -17.66 46.02 -21.27
CA PRO A 16 -17.61 45.62 -22.67
C PRO A 16 -17.77 44.10 -22.74
N ILE A 17 -18.94 43.65 -23.20
CA ILE A 17 -19.25 42.24 -23.51
C ILE A 17 -18.14 41.59 -24.36
N ILE A 18 -17.42 42.39 -25.14
CA ILE A 18 -16.28 41.99 -25.96
C ILE A 18 -15.13 41.37 -25.14
N LEU A 19 -14.83 41.86 -23.93
CA LEU A 19 -13.75 41.30 -23.11
C LEU A 19 -14.07 39.91 -22.55
N VAL A 20 -15.35 39.65 -22.23
CA VAL A 20 -15.79 38.35 -21.69
C VAL A 20 -15.76 37.28 -22.79
N VAL A 21 -16.19 37.62 -24.02
CA VAL A 21 -16.16 36.68 -25.15
C VAL A 21 -14.71 36.37 -25.58
N SER A 22 -13.83 37.37 -25.57
CA SER A 22 -12.41 37.20 -25.89
C SER A 22 -11.73 36.21 -24.93
N PHE A 23 -12.01 36.35 -23.63
CA PHE A 23 -11.47 35.47 -22.61
C PHE A 23 -11.99 34.04 -22.77
N TYR A 24 -13.26 33.85 -23.11
CA TYR A 24 -13.85 32.53 -23.31
C TYR A 24 -13.30 31.81 -24.55
N LEU A 25 -13.03 32.54 -25.64
CA LEU A 25 -12.45 31.97 -26.87
C LEU A 25 -10.96 31.60 -26.68
N LEU A 26 -10.21 32.40 -25.94
CA LEU A 26 -8.82 32.08 -25.59
C LEU A 26 -8.75 30.91 -24.61
N TRP A 27 -9.65 30.86 -23.62
CA TRP A 27 -9.76 29.76 -22.67
C TRP A 27 -10.07 28.44 -23.39
N THR A 28 -11.09 28.41 -24.27
CA THR A 28 -11.46 27.19 -25.00
C THR A 28 -10.38 26.72 -25.98
N SER A 29 -9.70 27.64 -26.67
CA SER A 29 -8.58 27.30 -27.57
C SER A 29 -7.37 26.73 -26.82
N PHE A 30 -7.08 27.24 -25.62
CA PHE A 30 -6.03 26.73 -24.75
C PHE A 30 -6.29 25.27 -24.33
N TRP A 31 -7.53 24.95 -23.96
CA TRP A 31 -7.91 23.58 -23.59
C TRP A 31 -7.91 22.63 -24.80
N LEU A 32 -8.42 23.05 -25.97
CA LEU A 32 -8.40 22.22 -27.18
C LEU A 32 -6.98 21.84 -27.64
N ASN A 33 -6.00 22.72 -27.46
CA ASN A 33 -4.61 22.44 -27.82
C ASN A 33 -3.93 21.46 -26.83
N ILE A 34 -4.31 21.51 -25.55
CA ILE A 34 -3.84 20.53 -24.55
C ILE A 34 -4.40 19.13 -24.85
N PHE A 35 -5.64 19.03 -25.32
CA PHE A 35 -6.27 17.72 -25.56
C PHE A 35 -5.91 17.07 -26.90
N ASN A 36 -5.49 17.82 -27.91
CA ASN A 36 -5.15 17.26 -29.24
C ASN A 36 -3.70 16.75 -29.39
N ASN A 37 -2.80 17.02 -28.43
CA ASN A 37 -1.37 16.64 -28.57
C ASN A 37 -0.97 15.30 -27.89
N ASN A 38 -1.90 14.57 -27.27
CA ASN A 38 -1.61 13.31 -26.58
C ASN A 38 -1.89 12.05 -27.44
N SER A 39 -1.37 12.01 -28.65
CA SER A 39 -1.36 10.79 -29.47
C SER A 39 0.00 10.59 -30.12
N SER A 40 1.04 10.47 -29.30
CA SER A 40 2.27 9.82 -29.76
C SER A 40 2.03 8.30 -29.83
N PRO A 41 2.30 7.66 -30.97
CA PRO A 41 2.15 6.22 -31.09
C PRO A 41 3.13 5.50 -30.16
N ILE A 42 2.60 4.70 -29.23
CA ILE A 42 3.38 3.80 -28.38
C ILE A 42 4.19 2.87 -29.31
N PRO A 43 5.53 2.79 -29.17
CA PRO A 43 6.32 1.87 -29.97
C PRO A 43 5.87 0.44 -29.68
N LYS A 44 5.42 -0.28 -30.72
CA LYS A 44 5.11 -1.71 -30.65
C LYS A 44 6.37 -2.45 -30.21
N LYS A 45 6.40 -2.90 -28.96
CA LYS A 45 7.44 -3.78 -28.44
C LYS A 45 7.22 -5.16 -29.05
N THR A 46 8.15 -5.59 -29.90
CA THR A 46 8.17 -6.93 -30.49
C THR A 46 8.28 -7.97 -29.37
N LEU A 47 7.21 -8.74 -29.18
CA LEU A 47 7.19 -9.91 -28.30
C LEU A 47 8.08 -10.99 -28.94
N ILE A 48 9.20 -11.31 -28.29
CA ILE A 48 9.99 -12.50 -28.60
C ILE A 48 9.29 -13.66 -27.89
N GLU A 49 8.69 -14.57 -28.67
CA GLU A 49 8.12 -15.82 -28.15
C GLU A 49 9.22 -16.66 -27.51
N ALA A 50 9.08 -16.94 -26.21
CA ALA A 50 9.92 -17.90 -25.52
C ALA A 50 9.46 -19.33 -25.86
N PRO A 51 10.40 -20.29 -26.05
CA PRO A 51 10.06 -21.67 -26.38
C PRO A 51 9.32 -22.36 -25.24
N ILE A 52 8.21 -23.00 -25.59
CA ILE A 52 7.36 -23.81 -24.72
C ILE A 52 8.16 -25.03 -24.21
N PRO A 53 8.36 -25.19 -22.89
CA PRO A 53 8.99 -26.38 -22.35
C PRO A 53 8.02 -27.57 -22.36
N LYS A 54 8.53 -28.73 -22.82
CA LYS A 54 7.82 -30.01 -22.88
C LYS A 54 7.36 -30.46 -21.49
N SER A 55 6.13 -30.95 -21.45
CA SER A 55 5.44 -31.51 -20.28
C SER A 55 6.25 -32.61 -19.58
N PHE A 56 6.53 -32.41 -18.30
CA PHE A 56 7.02 -33.47 -17.41
C PHE A 56 5.84 -34.33 -16.94
N SER A 57 6.00 -35.65 -17.09
CA SER A 57 5.05 -36.65 -16.59
C SER A 57 5.25 -36.85 -15.08
N ALA A 58 4.15 -36.89 -14.33
CA ALA A 58 4.16 -37.06 -12.87
C ALA A 58 4.62 -38.47 -12.44
N PRO A 59 5.36 -38.62 -11.32
CA PRO A 59 5.70 -39.93 -10.78
C PRO A 59 4.53 -40.54 -9.99
N ASN A 60 4.37 -41.86 -10.13
CA ASN A 60 3.46 -42.72 -9.38
C ASN A 60 3.64 -42.59 -7.85
N THR A 61 2.56 -42.25 -7.16
CA THR A 61 2.45 -42.34 -5.70
C THR A 61 2.26 -43.80 -5.27
N GLN A 62 3.29 -44.39 -4.66
CA GLN A 62 3.16 -45.67 -3.97
C GLN A 62 2.57 -45.47 -2.58
N THR A 63 1.49 -46.19 -2.29
CA THR A 63 0.80 -46.22 -1.00
C THR A 63 1.57 -47.10 -0.02
N ILE A 64 2.27 -46.50 0.94
CA ILE A 64 2.87 -47.21 2.07
C ILE A 64 1.84 -47.29 3.19
N THR A 65 1.38 -48.50 3.51
CA THR A 65 0.50 -48.80 4.65
C THR A 65 1.35 -49.05 5.91
N ASN A 66 1.41 -48.07 6.80
CA ASN A 66 2.01 -48.25 8.13
C ASN A 66 0.95 -48.66 9.15
N ASN A 67 0.96 -49.94 9.52
CA ASN A 67 0.25 -50.47 10.68
C ASN A 67 1.02 -50.12 11.96
N HIS A 68 0.56 -49.11 12.71
CA HIS A 68 0.98 -48.90 14.09
C HIS A 68 -0.19 -49.12 15.07
N SER A 69 0.05 -50.09 15.95
CA SER A 69 -0.80 -50.54 17.06
C SER A 69 -1.22 -49.39 17.99
N LYS A 70 -2.54 -49.16 18.10
CA LYS A 70 -3.14 -48.23 19.07
C LYS A 70 -3.20 -48.88 20.46
N LYS A 71 -2.40 -48.35 21.38
CA LYS A 71 -2.53 -48.59 22.81
C LYS A 71 -3.64 -47.68 23.35
N ASN A 72 -4.76 -48.26 23.75
CA ASN A 72 -5.89 -47.55 24.36
C ASN A 72 -5.48 -46.96 25.72
N LEU A 73 -5.40 -45.63 25.78
CA LEU A 73 -5.36 -44.85 27.01
C LEU A 73 -6.71 -44.13 27.14
N THR A 74 -7.54 -44.65 28.05
CA THR A 74 -8.85 -44.08 28.37
C THR A 74 -8.65 -42.82 29.22
N LEU A 75 -8.60 -41.66 28.57
CA LEU A 75 -8.65 -40.35 29.23
C LEU A 75 -10.10 -40.05 29.61
N LYS A 76 -10.33 -39.84 30.91
CA LYS A 76 -11.61 -39.46 31.51
C LYS A 76 -11.96 -38.05 31.00
N ALA A 77 -13.02 -37.95 30.19
CA ALA A 77 -13.47 -36.70 29.61
C ALA A 77 -13.91 -35.71 30.70
N THR A 78 -13.19 -34.59 30.80
CA THR A 78 -13.64 -33.40 31.53
C THR A 78 -14.80 -32.79 30.75
N PRO A 79 -15.94 -32.46 31.38
CA PRO A 79 -17.06 -31.81 30.69
C PRO A 79 -16.61 -30.47 30.13
N SER A 80 -16.64 -30.35 28.80
CA SER A 80 -16.41 -29.12 28.07
C SER A 80 -17.50 -28.11 28.45
N ILE A 81 -17.12 -27.10 29.23
CA ILE A 81 -17.97 -25.92 29.46
C ILE A 81 -18.05 -25.17 28.14
N GLU A 82 -19.12 -25.39 27.39
CA GLU A 82 -19.44 -24.65 26.16
C GLU A 82 -19.65 -23.18 26.53
N LYS A 83 -18.62 -22.36 26.34
CA LYS A 83 -18.66 -20.91 26.58
C LYS A 83 -19.64 -20.31 25.57
N LYS A 84 -20.88 -20.07 26.01
CA LYS A 84 -21.93 -19.42 25.24
C LYS A 84 -21.44 -18.02 24.83
N GLU A 85 -20.98 -17.91 23.59
CA GLU A 85 -20.50 -16.67 23.01
C GLU A 85 -21.68 -15.70 22.95
N SER A 86 -21.63 -14.64 23.76
CA SER A 86 -22.65 -13.60 23.73
C SER A 86 -22.57 -12.92 22.37
N GLN A 87 -23.60 -13.07 21.54
CA GLN A 87 -23.70 -12.36 20.27
C GLN A 87 -23.60 -10.86 20.54
N GLU A 88 -22.52 -10.23 20.08
CA GLU A 88 -22.32 -8.80 20.16
C GLU A 88 -23.43 -8.10 19.35
N ILE A 89 -24.24 -7.28 20.02
CA ILE A 89 -25.33 -6.56 19.38
C ILE A 89 -24.75 -5.35 18.65
N ILE A 90 -24.65 -5.44 17.32
CA ILE A 90 -24.22 -4.32 16.47
C ILE A 90 -25.37 -3.28 16.39
N PRO A 91 -25.15 -2.01 16.76
CA PRO A 91 -26.17 -0.97 16.70
C PRO A 91 -26.60 -0.68 15.24
N LEU A 92 -27.80 -0.14 15.04
CA LEU A 92 -28.31 0.21 13.69
C LEU A 92 -27.52 1.34 13.02
N SER A 93 -26.90 2.20 13.82
CA SER A 93 -26.04 3.29 13.37
C SER A 93 -24.97 3.55 14.43
N PHE A 94 -23.75 3.86 13.98
CA PHE A 94 -22.67 4.28 14.87
C PHE A 94 -21.77 5.27 14.14
N LYS A 95 -21.21 6.23 14.87
CA LYS A 95 -20.35 7.25 14.28
C LYS A 95 -19.27 7.71 15.25
N ILE A 96 -18.06 7.79 14.73
CA ILE A 96 -16.86 8.30 15.38
C ILE A 96 -16.64 9.72 14.87
N ASN A 97 -16.57 10.69 15.78
CA ASN A 97 -16.29 12.07 15.41
C ASN A 97 -14.81 12.23 15.09
N LEU A 98 -14.50 12.61 13.85
CA LEU A 98 -13.14 12.93 13.42
C LEU A 98 -13.03 14.43 13.13
N PRO A 99 -11.92 15.08 13.50
CA PRO A 99 -11.63 16.42 13.02
C PRO A 99 -11.56 16.46 11.49
N SER A 100 -12.07 17.56 10.90
CA SER A 100 -11.84 17.86 9.48
C SER A 100 -10.33 17.85 9.19
N ARG A 101 -9.94 17.21 8.10
CA ARG A 101 -8.56 17.18 7.62
C ARG A 101 -8.53 17.14 6.11
N LYS A 102 -7.73 18.01 5.50
CA LYS A 102 -7.52 18.07 4.06
C LYS A 102 -6.10 17.61 3.71
N GLN A 103 -5.96 16.94 2.57
CA GLN A 103 -4.66 16.61 2.03
C GLN A 103 -3.91 17.87 1.57
N VAL A 104 -2.60 17.91 1.81
CA VAL A 104 -1.75 19.05 1.44
C VAL A 104 -1.23 18.93 0.01
N TYR A 105 -0.92 17.72 -0.45
CA TYR A 105 -0.52 17.47 -1.82
C TYR A 105 -1.70 16.91 -2.63
N ASN A 106 -1.69 17.09 -3.96
CA ASN A 106 -2.79 16.63 -4.82
C ASN A 106 -2.97 15.10 -4.83
N LEU A 107 -1.90 14.35 -4.56
CA LEU A 107 -1.85 12.88 -4.64
C LEU A 107 -1.40 12.26 -3.30
N SER A 108 -1.88 12.80 -2.17
CA SER A 108 -1.51 12.32 -0.82
C SER A 108 -2.71 11.95 0.06
N CYS A 109 -3.85 11.60 -0.57
CA CYS A 109 -5.08 11.27 0.14
C CYS A 109 -4.90 10.15 1.16
N GLU A 110 -4.06 9.16 0.88
CA GLU A 110 -3.75 8.01 1.71
C GLU A 110 -2.98 8.41 2.98
N PHE A 111 -2.07 9.38 2.84
CA PHE A 111 -1.28 9.91 3.97
C PHE A 111 -2.10 10.85 4.83
N ALA A 112 -2.96 11.66 4.22
CA ALA A 112 -3.90 12.49 4.96
C ALA A 112 -4.92 11.61 5.73
N ALA A 113 -5.46 10.57 5.10
CA ALA A 113 -6.32 9.58 5.75
C ALA A 113 -5.60 8.88 6.92
N SER A 114 -4.37 8.40 6.69
CA SER A 114 -3.57 7.74 7.72
C SER A 114 -3.28 8.65 8.91
N ALA A 115 -2.93 9.92 8.65
CA ALA A 115 -2.66 10.89 9.70
C ALA A 115 -3.92 11.23 10.53
N ALA A 116 -5.12 11.27 9.92
CA ALA A 116 -6.38 11.39 10.67
C ALA A 116 -6.57 10.22 11.65
N ILE A 117 -6.33 8.98 11.20
CA ILE A 117 -6.46 7.78 12.03
C ILE A 117 -5.41 7.75 13.15
N ILE A 118 -4.14 8.03 12.82
CA ILE A 118 -3.05 8.08 13.81
C ILE A 118 -3.37 9.11 14.88
N TYR A 119 -3.80 10.31 14.49
CA TYR A 119 -4.18 11.35 15.45
C TYR A 119 -5.32 10.91 16.36
N TYR A 120 -6.37 10.29 15.79
CA TYR A 120 -7.51 9.81 16.57
C TYR A 120 -7.11 8.84 17.69
N PHE A 121 -6.22 7.88 17.42
CA PHE A 121 -5.83 6.88 18.40
C PHE A 121 -4.70 7.32 19.33
N SER A 122 -3.78 8.17 18.87
CA SER A 122 -2.58 8.54 19.63
C SER A 122 -2.66 9.91 20.32
N ASN A 123 -3.52 10.82 19.82
CA ASN A 123 -3.51 12.25 20.14
C ASN A 123 -2.13 12.92 19.96
N PHE A 124 -1.26 12.38 19.10
CA PHE A 124 0.06 12.97 18.84
C PHE A 124 -0.07 14.34 18.15
N PRO A 125 0.44 15.44 18.73
CA PRO A 125 0.28 16.80 18.19
C PRO A 125 0.80 16.97 16.76
N ASP A 126 1.84 16.23 16.38
CA ASP A 126 2.43 16.25 15.03
C ASP A 126 1.45 15.80 13.94
N PHE A 127 0.44 15.01 14.32
CA PHE A 127 -0.63 14.53 13.44
C PHE A 127 -1.94 15.31 13.63
N SER A 128 -1.94 16.42 14.36
CA SER A 128 -3.14 17.26 14.48
C SER A 128 -3.52 17.90 13.13
N PRO A 129 -4.79 18.29 12.92
CA PRO A 129 -5.22 19.05 11.74
C PRO A 129 -4.51 20.39 11.54
N GLN A 130 -3.80 20.91 12.55
CA GLN A 130 -3.00 22.13 12.42
C GLN A 130 -1.63 21.86 11.79
N ASN A 131 -1.21 20.59 11.71
CA ASN A 131 0.10 20.15 11.27
C ASN A 131 0.06 19.27 10.01
N GLU A 132 -0.94 19.42 9.14
CA GLU A 132 -1.19 18.54 7.98
C GLU A 132 0.06 18.31 7.11
N LEU A 133 0.80 19.37 6.78
CA LEU A 133 2.00 19.29 5.94
C LEU A 133 3.11 18.47 6.63
N SER A 134 3.32 18.69 7.93
CA SER A 134 4.36 17.98 8.68
C SER A 134 3.98 16.51 8.86
N ALA A 135 2.72 16.25 9.19
CA ALA A 135 2.16 14.91 9.32
C ALA A 135 2.34 14.09 8.04
N GLU A 136 1.92 14.62 6.89
CA GLU A 136 2.04 13.93 5.60
C GLU A 136 3.50 13.69 5.22
N LYS A 137 4.38 14.70 5.34
CA LYS A 137 5.82 14.51 5.07
C LYS A 137 6.43 13.42 5.95
N THR A 138 6.03 13.35 7.21
CA THR A 138 6.49 12.32 8.16
C THR A 138 6.11 10.93 7.68
N LEU A 139 4.84 10.73 7.28
CA LEU A 139 4.37 9.43 6.78
C LEU A 139 4.95 9.08 5.41
N ILE A 140 4.97 10.03 4.47
CA ILE A 140 5.56 9.88 3.13
C ILE A 140 7.03 9.43 3.24
N SER A 141 7.76 9.95 4.23
CA SER A 141 9.18 9.60 4.41
C SER A 141 9.43 8.17 4.90
N GLN A 142 8.40 7.50 5.42
CA GLN A 142 8.47 6.13 5.93
C GLN A 142 8.03 5.09 4.89
N VAL A 143 7.31 5.51 3.85
CA VAL A 143 6.87 4.62 2.78
C VAL A 143 7.88 4.71 1.62
N PRO A 144 8.43 3.58 1.13
CA PRO A 144 9.39 3.60 0.03
C PRO A 144 8.72 4.09 -1.26
N GLN A 145 9.52 4.57 -2.22
CA GLN A 145 9.05 4.78 -3.59
C GLN A 145 9.14 3.47 -4.38
N SER A 146 8.17 3.18 -5.24
CA SER A 146 8.16 2.01 -6.10
C SER A 146 7.27 2.23 -7.32
N GLU A 147 7.60 1.59 -8.44
CA GLU A 147 6.66 1.49 -9.57
C GLU A 147 5.47 0.59 -9.23
N ASN A 148 5.61 -0.31 -8.25
CA ASN A 148 4.53 -1.14 -7.72
C ASN A 148 3.86 -0.44 -6.52
N PRO A 149 2.61 0.06 -6.66
CA PRO A 149 1.91 0.70 -5.54
C PRO A 149 1.60 -0.23 -4.37
N ASN A 150 1.68 -1.55 -4.54
CA ASN A 150 1.59 -2.50 -3.44
C ASN A 150 2.85 -2.53 -2.55
N ILE A 151 3.94 -1.91 -2.99
CA ILE A 151 5.24 -1.88 -2.31
C ILE A 151 5.56 -0.46 -1.81
N GLY A 152 5.19 0.56 -2.58
CA GLY A 152 5.53 1.93 -2.23
C GLY A 152 4.77 3.00 -3.03
N ILE A 153 5.17 4.26 -2.85
CA ILE A 153 4.57 5.41 -3.52
C ILE A 153 4.95 5.40 -5.00
N ARG A 154 3.95 5.37 -5.88
CA ARG A 154 4.10 5.43 -7.35
C ARG A 154 3.91 6.86 -7.85
N MET A 155 5.00 7.51 -8.24
CA MET A 155 5.03 8.92 -8.63
C MET A 155 5.81 9.14 -9.95
N GLY A 156 5.47 8.34 -10.96
CA GLY A 156 6.20 8.26 -12.22
C GLY A 156 7.54 7.55 -12.06
N ALA A 157 8.57 8.06 -12.76
CA ALA A 157 9.94 7.60 -12.55
C ALA A 157 10.39 7.85 -11.09
N LEU A 158 11.25 6.97 -10.57
CA LEU A 158 11.76 7.07 -9.21
C LEU A 158 12.39 8.45 -8.95
N SER A 159 11.88 9.15 -7.92
CA SER A 159 12.35 10.49 -7.61
C SER A 159 13.75 10.42 -6.97
N PRO A 160 14.78 11.06 -7.55
CA PRO A 160 16.15 11.06 -7.03
C PRO A 160 16.29 11.85 -5.73
N SER A 161 15.28 12.62 -5.33
CA SER A 161 15.27 13.38 -4.07
C SER A 161 13.88 13.49 -3.47
N LYS A 162 13.80 13.75 -2.16
CA LYS A 162 12.53 14.03 -1.46
C LYS A 162 11.81 15.26 -2.03
N ASN A 163 12.55 16.29 -2.42
CA ASN A 163 11.94 17.48 -3.03
C ASN A 163 11.25 17.15 -4.34
N MET A 164 11.88 16.32 -5.19
CA MET A 164 11.23 15.89 -6.43
C MET A 164 10.01 15.00 -6.15
N LEU A 165 10.05 14.14 -5.13
CA LEU A 165 8.87 13.39 -4.70
C LEU A 165 7.70 14.31 -4.32
N TYR A 166 7.96 15.36 -3.54
CA TYR A 166 6.93 16.35 -3.18
C TYR A 166 6.42 17.15 -4.38
N THR A 167 7.27 17.42 -5.37
CA THR A 167 6.83 18.00 -6.65
C THR A 167 5.93 17.05 -7.42
N ASN A 168 6.28 15.76 -7.47
CA ASN A 168 5.50 14.74 -8.18
C ASN A 168 4.14 14.48 -7.49
N LEU A 169 4.07 14.55 -6.16
CA LEU A 169 2.83 14.49 -5.39
C LEU A 169 1.85 15.65 -5.68
N ASN A 170 2.34 16.74 -6.27
CA ASN A 170 1.52 17.89 -6.70
C ASN A 170 1.11 17.85 -8.17
N GLN A 171 1.37 16.75 -8.87
CA GLN A 171 0.90 16.58 -10.25
C GLN A 171 -0.63 16.49 -10.32
N VAL A 172 -1.15 16.47 -11.54
CA VAL A 172 -2.60 16.46 -11.79
C VAL A 172 -3.21 15.12 -11.34
N PHE A 173 -4.36 15.20 -10.68
CA PHE A 173 -5.14 14.05 -10.24
C PHE A 173 -5.69 13.22 -11.40
N GLY A 174 -5.81 11.89 -11.19
CA GLY A 174 -6.60 11.01 -12.04
C GLY A 174 -5.82 10.10 -12.99
N GLY A 175 -4.49 10.21 -13.04
CA GLY A 175 -3.63 9.37 -13.87
C GLY A 175 -3.21 8.05 -13.19
N THR A 176 -2.40 7.27 -13.91
CA THR A 176 -1.78 6.02 -13.42
C THR A 176 -0.25 6.09 -13.39
N GLU A 177 0.33 7.20 -13.85
CA GLU A 177 1.77 7.48 -13.76
C GLU A 177 2.11 8.12 -12.42
N TYR A 178 1.53 9.28 -12.13
CA TYR A 178 1.47 9.88 -10.81
C TYR A 178 0.18 9.40 -10.16
N TYR A 179 0.31 8.45 -9.25
CA TYR A 179 -0.80 7.62 -8.83
C TYR A 179 -1.03 7.79 -7.33
N GLY A 180 -0.22 7.13 -6.50
CA GLY A 180 -0.49 6.99 -5.08
C GLY A 180 0.19 5.73 -4.52
N VAL A 181 -0.40 5.15 -3.50
CA VAL A 181 0.02 3.93 -2.82
C VAL A 181 -1.19 3.07 -2.49
N HIS A 182 -1.07 1.74 -2.62
CA HIS A 182 -2.12 0.82 -2.20
C HIS A 182 -2.10 0.59 -0.69
N ALA A 183 -3.05 -0.20 -0.17
CA ALA A 183 -3.14 -0.48 1.26
C ALA A 183 -1.91 -1.16 1.86
N GLY A 184 -1.20 -1.98 1.07
CA GLY A 184 -0.13 -2.83 1.56
C GLY A 184 0.95 -2.09 2.37
N PRO A 185 1.61 -1.07 1.80
CA PRO A 185 2.65 -0.32 2.50
C PRO A 185 2.14 0.45 3.73
N LEU A 186 0.85 0.75 3.81
CA LEU A 186 0.27 1.41 4.98
C LEU A 186 0.08 0.45 6.16
N ILE A 187 -0.04 -0.85 5.93
CA ILE A 187 -0.09 -1.86 7.01
C ILE A 187 1.17 -1.75 7.87
N ASP A 188 2.33 -1.76 7.22
CA ASP A 188 3.61 -1.65 7.91
C ASP A 188 3.76 -0.25 8.54
N LEU A 189 3.29 0.81 7.87
CA LEU A 189 3.30 2.17 8.43
C LEU A 189 2.55 2.25 9.76
N PHE A 190 1.36 1.65 9.88
CA PHE A 190 0.56 1.70 11.10
C PHE A 190 1.22 0.99 12.29
N SER A 191 2.01 -0.06 12.06
CA SER A 191 2.75 -0.73 13.14
C SER A 191 3.76 0.19 13.84
N ASN A 192 4.32 1.19 13.14
CA ASN A 192 5.21 2.18 13.75
C ASN A 192 4.51 3.07 14.80
N TYR A 193 3.17 3.04 14.85
CA TYR A 193 2.33 3.83 15.74
C TYR A 193 1.54 2.96 16.74
N ASN A 194 1.96 1.71 16.96
CA ASN A 194 1.23 0.73 17.79
C ASN A 194 -0.22 0.50 17.34
N LEU A 195 -0.46 0.61 16.02
CA LEU A 195 -1.76 0.34 15.41
C LEU A 195 -1.68 -0.94 14.58
N ASN A 196 -2.70 -1.77 14.70
CA ASN A 196 -2.93 -2.90 13.82
C ASN A 196 -3.72 -2.42 12.60
N ALA A 197 -3.38 -2.99 11.44
CA ALA A 197 -4.04 -2.70 10.18
C ALA A 197 -4.36 -4.02 9.46
N VAL A 198 -5.64 -4.28 9.21
CA VAL A 198 -6.13 -5.57 8.66
C VAL A 198 -6.90 -5.33 7.37
N PRO A 199 -6.57 -6.04 6.28
CA PRO A 199 -7.32 -5.97 5.02
C PRO A 199 -8.79 -6.38 5.18
N ILE A 200 -9.69 -5.58 4.60
CA ILE A 200 -11.07 -5.97 4.33
C ILE A 200 -11.26 -6.00 2.80
N TYR A 201 -11.72 -7.15 2.28
CA TYR A 201 -11.98 -7.34 0.85
C TYR A 201 -13.42 -6.99 0.49
N ALA A 202 -13.63 -6.38 -0.68
CA ALA A 202 -14.94 -6.03 -1.20
C ALA A 202 -15.71 -7.30 -1.62
N ASN A 203 -16.52 -7.83 -0.71
CA ASN A 203 -17.36 -9.00 -0.94
C ASN A 203 -18.76 -8.79 -0.34
N GLN A 204 -19.62 -9.81 -0.39
CA GLN A 204 -21.01 -9.73 0.11
C GLN A 204 -21.11 -9.40 1.61
N GLU A 205 -20.04 -9.59 2.39
CA GLU A 205 -19.98 -9.29 3.82
C GLU A 205 -19.44 -7.90 4.12
N LEU A 206 -19.11 -7.09 3.11
CA LEU A 206 -18.42 -5.80 3.30
C LEU A 206 -19.16 -4.88 4.28
N SER A 207 -20.48 -4.74 4.12
CA SER A 207 -21.29 -3.89 5.01
C SER A 207 -21.26 -4.41 6.45
N ALA A 208 -21.36 -5.72 6.67
CA ALA A 208 -21.27 -6.30 8.00
C ALA A 208 -19.90 -6.09 8.65
N LYS A 209 -18.82 -6.20 7.87
CA LYS A 209 -17.44 -5.95 8.35
C LYS A 209 -17.21 -4.48 8.71
N ILE A 210 -17.66 -3.55 7.87
CA ILE A 210 -17.62 -2.11 8.17
C ILE A 210 -18.41 -1.82 9.45
N LYS A 211 -19.65 -2.32 9.55
CA LYS A 211 -20.51 -2.08 10.72
C LYS A 211 -19.85 -2.59 12.01
N LYS A 212 -19.31 -3.81 11.98
CA LYS A 212 -18.61 -4.41 13.11
C LYS A 212 -17.40 -3.56 13.53
N ALA A 213 -16.48 -3.30 12.62
CA ALA A 213 -15.26 -2.53 12.89
C ALA A 213 -15.57 -1.16 13.50
N ILE A 214 -16.48 -0.40 12.87
CA ILE A 214 -16.84 0.95 13.33
C ILE A 214 -17.56 0.90 14.70
N SER A 215 -18.46 -0.07 14.96
CA SER A 215 -19.07 -0.21 16.29
C SER A 215 -18.07 -0.62 17.38
N SER A 216 -17.00 -1.31 17.01
CA SER A 216 -15.86 -1.61 17.88
C SER A 216 -14.90 -0.42 18.05
N LYS A 217 -15.25 0.77 17.55
CA LYS A 217 -14.44 2.00 17.56
C LYS A 217 -13.15 1.89 16.75
N HIS A 218 -13.10 1.02 15.76
CA HIS A 218 -12.04 0.98 14.77
C HIS A 218 -12.35 1.99 13.65
N LEU A 219 -11.33 2.39 12.89
CA LEU A 219 -11.49 3.24 11.70
C LEU A 219 -11.12 2.43 10.46
N ILE A 220 -11.58 2.83 9.28
CA ILE A 220 -11.27 2.12 8.04
C ILE A 220 -10.79 3.12 6.99
N ILE A 221 -9.64 2.85 6.36
CA ILE A 221 -9.28 3.51 5.10
C ILE A 221 -9.93 2.74 3.95
N ALA A 222 -10.58 3.44 3.03
CA ALA A 222 -11.15 2.87 1.83
C ALA A 222 -10.48 3.47 0.59
N TRP A 223 -10.00 2.61 -0.30
CA TRP A 223 -9.59 2.97 -1.67
C TRP A 223 -10.82 2.91 -2.56
N ILE A 224 -11.15 4.05 -3.14
CA ILE A 224 -12.25 4.23 -4.07
C ILE A 224 -11.73 4.89 -5.34
N HIS A 225 -12.46 4.75 -6.44
CA HIS A 225 -12.20 5.55 -7.63
C HIS A 225 -13.22 6.67 -7.76
N SER A 226 -12.86 7.77 -8.43
CA SER A 226 -13.86 8.75 -8.84
C SER A 226 -14.85 8.10 -9.82
N SER A 227 -16.15 8.39 -9.70
CA SER A 227 -17.22 7.81 -10.54
C SER A 227 -17.04 8.07 -12.04
N ARG A 228 -16.16 9.00 -12.42
CA ARG A 228 -15.78 9.28 -13.81
C ARG A 228 -14.87 8.22 -14.44
N TYR A 229 -14.24 7.38 -13.63
CA TYR A 229 -13.32 6.33 -14.06
C TYR A 229 -13.87 5.00 -13.61
N ASN A 230 -14.13 4.06 -14.53
CA ASN A 230 -14.58 2.71 -14.19
C ASN A 230 -13.69 1.62 -14.81
N SER A 231 -12.61 2.03 -15.48
CA SER A 231 -11.65 1.16 -16.15
C SER A 231 -10.49 0.81 -15.23
N ILE A 232 -9.98 -0.41 -15.37
CA ILE A 232 -8.70 -0.83 -14.79
C ILE A 232 -7.63 -0.64 -15.86
N ALA A 233 -6.48 -0.07 -15.48
CA ALA A 233 -5.26 -0.12 -16.28
C ALA A 233 -4.31 -1.13 -15.62
N GLU A 234 -3.84 -2.12 -16.36
CA GLU A 234 -2.85 -3.06 -15.83
C GLU A 234 -1.45 -2.58 -16.16
N VAL A 235 -0.58 -2.53 -15.14
CA VAL A 235 0.85 -2.33 -15.35
C VAL A 235 1.55 -3.68 -15.23
N ILE A 236 2.19 -4.08 -16.33
CA ILE A 236 3.06 -5.25 -16.37
C ILE A 236 4.47 -4.78 -15.99
N LEU A 237 4.90 -5.13 -14.78
CA LEU A 237 6.28 -4.94 -14.38
C LEU A 237 7.10 -6.14 -14.85
N SER A 238 8.38 -5.93 -15.19
CA SER A 238 9.26 -7.00 -15.65
C SER A 238 9.53 -8.08 -14.61
N TYR A 239 9.18 -7.82 -13.34
CA TYR A 239 9.50 -8.63 -12.18
C TYR A 239 8.29 -8.99 -11.30
N ALA A 240 7.08 -8.60 -11.69
CA ALA A 240 5.85 -8.89 -10.96
C ALA A 240 4.74 -9.31 -11.93
N ASN A 241 3.70 -9.92 -11.39
CA ASN A 241 2.45 -10.06 -12.14
C ASN A 241 1.86 -8.69 -12.48
N ALA A 242 0.91 -8.66 -13.41
CA ALA A 242 0.15 -7.45 -13.72
C ALA A 242 -0.45 -6.86 -12.44
N ILE A 243 -0.20 -5.58 -12.20
CA ILE A 243 -0.74 -4.84 -11.06
C ILE A 243 -1.89 -3.96 -11.55
N PRO A 244 -3.10 -4.09 -10.98
CA PRO A 244 -4.21 -3.23 -11.35
C PRO A 244 -3.97 -1.82 -10.81
N LEU A 245 -4.04 -0.83 -11.69
CA LEU A 245 -4.10 0.59 -11.37
C LEU A 245 -5.49 1.10 -11.74
N VAL A 246 -6.09 1.89 -10.85
CA VAL A 246 -7.43 2.42 -11.05
C VAL A 246 -7.34 3.94 -11.25
N PRO A 247 -7.53 4.48 -12.47
CA PRO A 247 -7.51 5.91 -12.70
C PRO A 247 -8.47 6.65 -11.77
N GLY A 248 -8.04 7.80 -11.25
CA GLY A 248 -8.80 8.54 -10.25
C GLY A 248 -8.98 7.80 -8.94
N GLU A 249 -8.01 6.94 -8.58
CA GLU A 249 -7.85 6.43 -7.22
C GLU A 249 -7.90 7.57 -6.20
N HIS A 250 -8.56 7.29 -5.09
CA HIS A 250 -8.71 8.19 -3.96
C HIS A 250 -8.89 7.38 -2.69
N SER A 251 -8.35 7.87 -1.58
CA SER A 251 -8.47 7.24 -0.28
C SER A 251 -9.22 8.12 0.71
N VAL A 252 -10.16 7.50 1.42
CA VAL A 252 -11.04 8.15 2.40
C VAL A 252 -11.05 7.41 3.73
N VAL A 253 -11.44 8.06 4.82
CA VAL A 253 -11.58 7.43 6.15
C VAL A 253 -13.05 7.21 6.47
N ILE A 254 -13.51 5.97 6.47
CA ILE A 254 -14.84 5.62 6.97
C ILE A 254 -14.83 5.74 8.49
N ASN A 255 -15.73 6.57 9.02
CA ASN A 255 -15.84 6.89 10.43
C ASN A 255 -17.25 6.66 11.00
N GLY A 256 -18.20 6.19 10.19
CA GLY A 256 -19.55 5.95 10.64
C GLY A 256 -20.35 5.08 9.69
N TYR A 257 -21.52 4.64 10.14
CA TYR A 257 -22.51 3.98 9.31
C TYR A 257 -23.92 4.19 9.83
N ASP A 258 -24.88 3.89 8.97
CA ASP A 258 -26.27 3.63 9.32
C ASP A 258 -26.75 2.32 8.67
N GLN A 259 -28.07 2.14 8.57
CA GLN A 259 -28.65 0.95 7.96
C GLN A 259 -28.21 0.76 6.50
N ASN A 260 -28.06 1.85 5.75
CA ASN A 260 -27.98 1.86 4.29
C ASN A 260 -26.57 2.16 3.75
N GLY A 261 -25.71 2.81 4.55
CA GLY A 261 -24.44 3.31 4.05
C GLY A 261 -23.42 3.67 5.11
N ALA A 262 -22.34 4.29 4.65
CA ALA A 262 -21.19 4.69 5.42
C ALA A 262 -20.97 6.20 5.37
N TYR A 263 -20.60 6.77 6.52
CA TYR A 263 -20.05 8.12 6.59
C TYR A 263 -18.53 8.04 6.45
N TYR A 264 -17.95 8.98 5.71
CA TYR A 264 -16.50 9.04 5.53
C TYR A 264 -15.99 10.47 5.50
N LEU A 265 -14.80 10.68 6.05
CA LEU A 265 -14.01 11.89 5.88
C LEU A 265 -13.25 11.81 4.55
N ASP A 266 -13.42 12.82 3.71
CA ASP A 266 -12.79 12.94 2.41
C ASP A 266 -11.59 13.92 2.48
N PRO A 267 -10.33 13.43 2.36
CA PRO A 267 -9.16 14.29 2.39
C PRO A 267 -9.10 15.33 1.26
N ALA A 268 -9.81 15.14 0.14
CA ALA A 268 -9.73 16.08 -0.98
C ALA A 268 -10.26 17.48 -0.61
N ASP A 269 -11.30 17.54 0.22
CA ASP A 269 -11.93 18.79 0.67
C ASP A 269 -12.06 18.92 2.20
N GLY A 270 -11.64 17.90 2.94
CA GLY A 270 -11.73 17.81 4.40
C GLY A 270 -13.14 17.64 4.93
N LYS A 271 -14.12 17.35 4.07
CA LYS A 271 -15.52 17.25 4.48
C LYS A 271 -15.91 15.81 4.72
N GLU A 272 -16.85 15.66 5.64
CA GLU A 272 -17.55 14.39 5.78
C GLU A 272 -18.62 14.25 4.69
N LYS A 273 -18.76 13.04 4.17
CA LYS A 273 -19.69 12.65 3.13
C LYS A 273 -20.38 11.34 3.51
N TYR A 274 -21.38 10.97 2.72
CA TYR A 274 -22.13 9.73 2.88
C TYR A 274 -22.22 9.00 1.55
N VAL A 275 -22.14 7.67 1.61
CA VAL A 275 -22.30 6.78 0.44
C VAL A 275 -23.03 5.52 0.86
N ASP A 276 -23.96 5.04 0.04
CA ASP A 276 -24.63 3.76 0.28
C ASP A 276 -23.66 2.59 0.07
N PHE A 277 -23.92 1.44 0.72
CA PHE A 277 -23.00 0.30 0.66
C PHE A 277 -22.83 -0.30 -0.74
N GLU A 278 -23.85 -0.22 -1.61
CA GLU A 278 -23.76 -0.72 -2.98
C GLU A 278 -22.82 0.14 -3.80
N THR A 279 -22.99 1.46 -3.76
CA THR A 279 -22.08 2.43 -4.39
C THR A 279 -20.67 2.28 -3.84
N LEU A 280 -20.47 2.18 -2.52
CA LEU A 280 -19.15 1.99 -1.92
C LEU A 280 -18.48 0.70 -2.41
N THR A 281 -19.23 -0.40 -2.52
CA THR A 281 -18.73 -1.67 -3.06
C THR A 281 -18.29 -1.49 -4.52
N ASN A 282 -19.12 -0.82 -5.32
CA ASN A 282 -18.84 -0.58 -6.73
C ASN A 282 -17.61 0.31 -6.96
N LEU A 283 -17.42 1.35 -6.14
CA LEU A 283 -16.28 2.26 -6.24
C LEU A 283 -14.95 1.63 -5.79
N SER A 284 -14.99 0.51 -5.06
CA SER A 284 -13.81 -0.11 -4.45
C SER A 284 -13.42 -1.47 -5.04
N LYS A 285 -14.32 -2.16 -5.76
CA LYS A 285 -14.12 -3.54 -6.25
C LYS A 285 -12.88 -3.78 -7.11
N ASN A 286 -12.31 -2.73 -7.72
CA ASN A 286 -11.16 -2.84 -8.62
C ASN A 286 -9.81 -2.79 -7.89
N PHE A 287 -9.80 -2.50 -6.58
CA PHE A 287 -8.57 -2.47 -5.78
C PHE A 287 -8.28 -3.85 -5.19
N PRO A 288 -7.01 -4.32 -5.18
CA PRO A 288 -6.64 -5.61 -4.61
C PRO A 288 -6.97 -5.73 -3.12
N ILE A 289 -6.73 -4.64 -2.38
CA ILE A 289 -7.08 -4.49 -0.97
C ILE A 289 -7.86 -3.17 -0.87
N PRO A 290 -9.20 -3.22 -1.02
CA PRO A 290 -10.02 -2.01 -1.11
C PRO A 290 -10.23 -1.30 0.22
N PHE A 291 -10.06 -2.00 1.34
CA PHE A 291 -10.29 -1.45 2.67
C PHE A 291 -9.22 -1.93 3.64
N LEU A 292 -8.89 -1.07 4.60
CA LEU A 292 -7.95 -1.35 5.68
C LEU A 292 -8.56 -0.92 7.01
N GLU A 293 -8.95 -1.89 7.83
CA GLU A 293 -9.40 -1.67 9.21
C GLU A 293 -8.20 -1.37 10.11
N VAL A 294 -8.27 -0.29 10.87
CA VAL A 294 -7.18 0.19 11.73
C VAL A 294 -7.67 0.39 13.16
N TYR A 295 -6.93 -0.15 14.12
CA TYR A 295 -7.25 -0.11 15.54
C TYR A 295 -5.99 -0.22 16.42
N PRO A 296 -6.06 0.20 17.71
CA PRO A 296 -4.92 0.06 18.62
C PRO A 296 -4.50 -1.39 18.78
N SER A 297 -3.20 -1.64 18.78
CA SER A 297 -2.70 -2.95 19.20
C SER A 297 -2.90 -3.12 20.69
N LEU A 298 -3.67 -4.13 21.08
CA LEU A 298 -3.72 -4.55 22.49
C LEU A 298 -2.33 -5.10 22.82
N GLU A 299 -1.73 -4.65 23.92
CA GLU A 299 -0.43 -5.17 24.37
C GLU A 299 -0.51 -6.68 24.58
N GLU A 300 -0.11 -7.43 23.57
CA GLU A 300 0.51 -8.76 23.55
C GLU A 300 0.56 -9.19 22.08
N ASN A 301 1.72 -9.00 21.46
CA ASN A 301 2.03 -9.42 20.11
C ASN A 301 1.88 -10.94 19.97
N SER A 302 0.67 -11.44 19.73
CA SER A 302 0.50 -12.75 19.12
C SER A 302 0.94 -12.60 17.67
N ILE A 303 2.20 -12.91 17.39
CA ILE A 303 2.74 -13.03 16.04
C ILE A 303 1.77 -13.94 15.28
N SER A 304 1.04 -13.36 14.32
CA SER A 304 0.12 -14.10 13.47
C SER A 304 0.87 -15.28 12.87
N SER A 305 0.40 -16.49 13.15
CA SER A 305 1.00 -17.78 12.74
C SER A 305 0.90 -18.05 11.22
N PHE A 306 0.67 -17.01 10.41
CA PHE A 306 0.51 -17.13 8.97
C PHE A 306 1.87 -17.36 8.29
N ARG A 307 2.22 -18.63 8.08
CA ARG A 307 3.32 -18.99 7.18
C ARG A 307 2.95 -18.58 5.75
N PRO A 308 3.74 -17.75 5.06
CA PRO A 308 3.60 -17.59 3.62
C PRO A 308 4.10 -18.89 2.96
N SER A 309 3.18 -19.82 2.65
CA SER A 309 3.52 -21.04 1.90
C SER A 309 3.44 -20.85 0.39
N TYR A 310 3.53 -19.61 -0.08
CA TYR A 310 3.32 -19.28 -1.49
C TYR A 310 4.54 -18.57 -2.06
N PRO A 311 5.11 -19.07 -3.17
CA PRO A 311 6.25 -18.41 -3.82
C PRO A 311 5.89 -17.00 -4.32
N ILE A 312 4.62 -16.78 -4.65
CA ILE A 312 4.07 -15.49 -5.04
C ILE A 312 3.41 -14.85 -3.82
N ASP A 313 3.93 -13.70 -3.40
CA ASP A 313 3.33 -12.91 -2.35
C ASP A 313 2.04 -12.24 -2.85
N LYS A 314 0.91 -12.49 -2.17
CA LYS A 314 -0.40 -11.98 -2.61
C LYS A 314 -0.54 -10.47 -2.43
N GLN A 315 0.19 -9.88 -1.49
CA GLN A 315 0.10 -8.46 -1.20
C GLN A 315 0.85 -7.66 -2.28
N THR A 316 2.09 -8.05 -2.58
CA THR A 316 2.98 -7.33 -3.51
C THR A 316 2.89 -7.82 -4.95
N GLY A 317 2.45 -9.07 -5.17
CA GLY A 317 2.48 -9.72 -6.48
C GLY A 317 3.86 -10.21 -6.93
N LEU A 318 4.87 -10.11 -6.06
CA LEU A 318 6.24 -10.55 -6.34
C LEU A 318 6.39 -12.06 -6.19
N ASP A 319 7.13 -12.67 -7.12
CA ASP A 319 7.50 -14.09 -7.07
C ASP A 319 8.93 -14.24 -6.56
N ARG A 320 9.08 -14.77 -5.34
CA ARG A 320 10.37 -14.92 -4.64
C ARG A 320 11.38 -15.76 -5.42
N ARG A 321 10.92 -16.67 -6.29
CA ARG A 321 11.78 -17.53 -7.12
C ARG A 321 12.53 -16.74 -8.20
N LEU A 322 12.02 -15.56 -8.58
CA LEU A 322 12.63 -14.64 -9.54
C LEU A 322 13.70 -13.73 -8.93
N PHE A 323 13.99 -13.91 -7.64
CA PHE A 323 15.02 -13.18 -6.91
C PHE A 323 16.09 -14.14 -6.40
N SER A 324 17.23 -14.08 -7.06
CA SER A 324 18.37 -14.95 -6.78
C SER A 324 19.34 -14.32 -5.79
N ILE A 325 19.70 -15.07 -4.75
CA ILE A 325 20.46 -14.54 -3.61
C ILE A 325 21.74 -15.36 -3.40
N LYS A 326 22.87 -14.66 -3.29
CA LYS A 326 24.12 -15.16 -2.71
C LYS A 326 24.16 -14.79 -1.22
N ILE A 327 24.62 -15.70 -0.36
CA ILE A 327 24.78 -15.42 1.07
C ILE A 327 26.24 -15.58 1.46
N GLU A 328 26.80 -14.57 2.13
CA GLU A 328 28.18 -14.53 2.58
C GLU A 328 28.23 -14.49 4.12
N ASN A 329 29.07 -15.34 4.71
CA ASN A 329 29.29 -15.38 6.15
C ASN A 329 30.48 -14.48 6.53
N ALA A 330 30.20 -13.31 7.09
CA ALA A 330 31.19 -12.40 7.66
C ALA A 330 31.30 -12.52 9.20
N SER A 331 30.38 -13.24 9.85
CA SER A 331 30.28 -13.37 11.31
C SER A 331 31.38 -14.21 11.98
N GLN A 332 32.23 -14.90 11.21
CA GLN A 332 33.19 -15.89 11.71
C GLN A 332 32.59 -17.05 12.54
N LYS A 333 31.27 -17.09 12.71
CA LYS A 333 30.53 -18.16 13.42
C LYS A 333 30.06 -19.19 12.41
N THR A 334 30.30 -20.46 12.72
CA THR A 334 29.90 -21.58 11.85
C THR A 334 28.37 -21.66 11.80
N GLY A 335 27.81 -21.71 10.59
CA GLY A 335 26.38 -21.95 10.37
C GLY A 335 25.48 -20.71 10.37
N GLU A 336 25.96 -19.51 10.71
CA GLU A 336 25.10 -18.31 10.73
C GLU A 336 24.49 -18.00 9.34
N ALA A 337 25.32 -17.92 8.30
CA ALA A 337 24.82 -17.75 6.93
C ALA A 337 23.93 -18.92 6.46
N THR A 338 24.17 -20.14 6.97
CA THR A 338 23.34 -21.31 6.66
C THR A 338 21.93 -21.16 7.22
N LYS A 339 21.76 -20.56 8.41
CA LYS A 339 20.43 -20.28 8.98
C LYS A 339 19.61 -19.39 8.05
N PHE A 340 20.19 -18.30 7.54
CA PHE A 340 19.55 -17.44 6.54
C PHE A 340 19.18 -18.23 5.29
N GLY A 341 20.12 -19.02 4.75
CA GLY A 341 19.86 -19.82 3.55
C GLY A 341 18.72 -20.83 3.71
N VAL A 342 18.61 -21.49 4.87
CA VAL A 342 17.51 -22.42 5.17
C VAL A 342 16.18 -21.67 5.24
N VAL A 343 16.12 -20.58 6.00
CA VAL A 343 14.90 -19.78 6.16
C VAL A 343 14.43 -19.23 4.82
N LEU A 344 15.31 -18.61 4.04
CA LEU A 344 14.95 -18.01 2.76
C LEU A 344 14.49 -19.06 1.73
N LYS A 345 15.06 -20.26 1.75
CA LYS A 345 14.54 -21.38 0.94
C LYS A 345 13.14 -21.81 1.36
N MET A 346 12.78 -21.72 2.65
CA MET A 346 11.41 -22.01 3.11
C MET A 346 10.37 -21.03 2.57
N PHE A 347 10.80 -19.82 2.20
CA PHE A 347 9.99 -18.85 1.47
C PHE A 347 10.15 -18.96 -0.06
N ASP A 348 10.75 -20.03 -0.59
CA ASP A 348 10.97 -20.24 -2.03
C ASP A 348 11.93 -19.25 -2.73
N TYR A 349 12.81 -18.56 -2.00
CA TYR A 349 13.88 -17.78 -2.64
C TYR A 349 14.91 -18.66 -3.35
N ASN A 350 15.47 -18.17 -4.45
CA ASN A 350 16.48 -18.86 -5.25
C ASN A 350 17.90 -18.63 -4.69
N ILE A 351 18.30 -19.42 -3.70
CA ILE A 351 19.64 -19.31 -3.10
C ILE A 351 20.69 -19.95 -4.02
N LYS A 352 21.59 -19.12 -4.57
CA LYS A 352 22.63 -19.53 -5.53
C LYS A 352 23.85 -20.15 -4.86
N SER A 353 24.35 -19.52 -3.80
CA SER A 353 25.48 -20.02 -3.02
C SER A 353 25.42 -19.48 -1.59
N ILE A 354 26.10 -20.22 -0.70
CA ILE A 354 26.38 -19.83 0.68
C ILE A 354 27.88 -20.02 0.87
N GLU A 355 28.63 -18.96 1.15
CA GLU A 355 30.09 -18.98 1.24
C GLU A 355 30.60 -18.09 2.37
N ASN A 356 31.90 -18.11 2.64
CA ASN A 356 32.52 -17.20 3.60
C ASN A 356 32.84 -15.87 2.92
N SER A 357 32.58 -14.76 3.61
CA SER A 357 32.95 -13.42 3.16
C SER A 357 34.47 -13.23 3.21
N THR A 358 35.02 -12.48 2.27
CA THR A 358 36.40 -11.97 2.37
C THR A 358 36.52 -10.77 3.29
N ASP A 359 35.41 -10.06 3.54
CA ASP A 359 35.32 -8.96 4.49
C ASP A 359 34.72 -9.46 5.81
N LEU A 360 35.58 -9.59 6.83
CA LEU A 360 35.23 -10.08 8.16
C LEU A 360 34.88 -8.95 9.15
N ASN A 361 34.93 -7.69 8.71
CA ASN A 361 34.67 -6.52 9.56
C ASN A 361 33.22 -6.02 9.46
N THR A 362 32.34 -6.83 8.88
CA THR A 362 30.93 -6.50 8.75
C THR A 362 30.20 -6.75 10.07
N ASN A 363 29.49 -5.73 10.57
CA ASN A 363 28.60 -5.83 11.73
C ASN A 363 27.14 -5.81 11.28
N GLY A 364 26.34 -6.75 11.79
CA GLY A 364 24.93 -6.90 11.39
C GLY A 364 24.74 -7.45 9.98
N LEU A 365 23.53 -7.30 9.43
CA LEU A 365 23.17 -7.80 8.10
C LEU A 365 23.30 -6.68 7.05
N ILE A 366 24.08 -6.90 5.99
CA ILE A 366 24.15 -6.00 4.83
C ILE A 366 23.49 -6.68 3.63
N ILE A 367 22.72 -5.91 2.86
CA ILE A 367 22.15 -6.36 1.59
C ILE A 367 22.69 -5.49 0.46
N LYS A 368 23.28 -6.12 -0.55
CA LYS A 368 23.59 -5.47 -1.83
C LYS A 368 22.69 -6.06 -2.89
N THR A 369 22.03 -5.24 -3.70
CA THR A 369 21.07 -5.69 -4.72
C THR A 369 21.20 -4.90 -6.01
N LYS A 370 20.74 -5.49 -7.11
CA LYS A 370 20.62 -4.77 -8.38
C LYS A 370 19.53 -3.68 -8.27
N PRO A 371 19.75 -2.47 -8.82
CA PRO A 371 18.77 -1.38 -8.76
C PRO A 371 17.36 -1.78 -9.22
N GLU A 372 17.27 -2.55 -10.30
CA GLU A 372 16.01 -3.02 -10.90
C GLU A 372 15.31 -4.11 -10.08
N LYS A 373 15.95 -4.65 -9.04
CA LYS A 373 15.39 -5.64 -8.12
C LYS A 373 15.07 -5.06 -6.73
N ARG A 374 15.12 -3.73 -6.57
CA ARG A 374 14.88 -3.04 -5.30
C ARG A 374 13.59 -3.44 -4.58
N ASP A 375 12.53 -3.73 -5.33
CA ASP A 375 11.22 -4.07 -4.80
C ASP A 375 11.23 -5.41 -4.05
N PHE A 376 12.11 -6.35 -4.41
CA PHE A 376 12.27 -7.59 -3.65
C PHE A 376 12.87 -7.38 -2.26
N ILE A 377 13.56 -6.26 -2.03
CA ILE A 377 14.10 -5.96 -0.70
C ILE A 377 13.00 -5.68 0.30
N TYR A 378 11.89 -5.05 -0.14
CA TYR A 378 10.72 -4.88 0.71
C TYR A 378 10.18 -6.24 1.19
N LEU A 379 9.98 -7.18 0.26
CA LEU A 379 9.50 -8.52 0.60
C LEU A 379 10.49 -9.30 1.47
N LEU A 380 11.78 -9.24 1.12
CA LEU A 380 12.83 -9.93 1.85
C LEU A 380 12.90 -9.45 3.31
N LYS A 381 12.77 -8.15 3.57
CA LYS A 381 12.73 -7.63 4.95
C LYS A 381 11.56 -8.23 5.74
N LYS A 382 10.37 -8.29 5.15
CA LYS A 382 9.18 -8.87 5.80
C LYS A 382 9.37 -10.34 6.12
N ASP A 383 9.96 -11.10 5.20
CA ASP A 383 10.22 -12.53 5.42
C ASP A 383 11.30 -12.77 6.48
N LEU A 384 12.34 -11.93 6.53
CA LEU A 384 13.35 -11.97 7.61
C LEU A 384 12.74 -11.64 8.97
N GLU A 385 11.90 -10.59 9.05
CA GLU A 385 11.19 -10.20 10.26
C GLU A 385 10.28 -11.32 10.76
N PHE A 386 9.48 -11.90 9.86
CA PHE A 386 8.60 -13.03 10.16
C PHE A 386 9.39 -14.22 10.73
N ALA A 387 10.56 -14.50 10.18
CA ALA A 387 11.44 -15.55 10.66
C ALA A 387 12.25 -15.17 11.92
N SER A 388 12.03 -13.99 12.49
CA SER A 388 12.78 -13.46 13.62
C SER A 388 14.30 -13.43 13.38
N LEU A 389 14.70 -13.20 12.12
CA LEU A 389 16.09 -12.99 11.75
C LEU A 389 16.47 -11.51 11.84
N PRO A 390 17.76 -11.18 12.05
CA PRO A 390 18.23 -9.80 12.03
C PRO A 390 17.82 -9.08 10.74
N LEU A 391 17.31 -7.85 10.90
CA LEU A 391 17.00 -6.97 9.78
C LEU A 391 18.27 -6.29 9.24
N PRO A 392 18.29 -5.92 7.95
CA PRO A 392 19.46 -5.29 7.36
C PRO A 392 19.77 -3.94 7.99
N SER A 393 21.01 -3.75 8.43
CA SER A 393 21.55 -2.48 8.90
C SER A 393 21.90 -1.55 7.74
N ILE A 394 22.31 -2.12 6.60
CA ILE A 394 22.69 -1.40 5.39
C ILE A 394 22.05 -2.08 4.18
N ILE A 395 21.51 -1.27 3.27
CA ILE A 395 20.96 -1.72 2.00
C ILE A 395 21.57 -0.87 0.89
N GLU A 396 22.25 -1.52 -0.05
CA GLU A 396 22.90 -0.88 -1.20
C GLU A 396 22.25 -1.35 -2.50
N TYR A 397 21.89 -0.40 -3.37
CA TYR A 397 21.30 -0.67 -4.68
C TYR A 397 22.34 -0.42 -5.78
N ASN A 398 23.50 -1.06 -5.67
CA ASN A 398 24.67 -0.81 -6.52
C ASN A 398 25.38 -2.11 -6.96
N LEU A 399 24.71 -3.27 -6.83
CA LEU A 399 25.30 -4.54 -7.26
C LEU A 399 25.53 -4.51 -8.78
N ASP A 400 26.69 -5.01 -9.22
CA ASP A 400 27.01 -5.06 -10.65
C ASP A 400 25.95 -5.89 -11.40
N LYS A 401 25.43 -5.32 -12.48
CA LYS A 401 24.46 -5.96 -13.37
C LYS A 401 24.94 -7.30 -13.92
N ASN A 402 26.26 -7.48 -14.05
CA ASN A 402 26.89 -8.69 -14.58
C ASN A 402 26.97 -9.84 -13.56
N GLU A 403 26.67 -9.59 -12.28
CA GLU A 403 26.63 -10.65 -11.28
C GLU A 403 25.57 -11.71 -11.63
N PRO A 404 25.84 -13.01 -11.42
CA PRO A 404 24.92 -14.09 -11.77
C PRO A 404 23.75 -14.25 -10.79
N PHE A 405 23.68 -13.40 -9.76
CA PHE A 405 22.61 -13.32 -8.77
C PHE A 405 22.07 -11.88 -8.69
N ASP A 406 20.89 -11.72 -8.11
CA ASP A 406 20.20 -10.43 -7.98
C ASP A 406 20.59 -9.68 -6.70
N ALA A 407 21.01 -10.41 -5.66
CA ALA A 407 21.46 -9.83 -4.40
C ALA A 407 22.54 -10.65 -3.68
N ILE A 408 23.30 -9.97 -2.82
CA ILE A 408 24.22 -10.53 -1.85
C ILE A 408 23.72 -10.17 -0.45
N LEU A 409 23.56 -11.17 0.41
CA LEU A 409 23.31 -11.02 1.84
C LEU A 409 24.59 -11.32 2.61
N ILE A 410 25.16 -10.31 3.25
CA ILE A 410 26.39 -10.44 4.04
C ILE A 410 26.00 -10.49 5.52
N VAL A 411 26.19 -11.64 6.15
CA VAL A 411 25.82 -11.91 7.54
C VAL A 411 27.03 -11.64 8.43
N GLY A 412 27.06 -10.46 9.04
CA GLY A 412 28.09 -10.00 9.98
C GLY A 412 27.91 -10.50 11.41
N ASN A 413 28.76 -9.97 12.29
CA ASN A 413 28.83 -10.33 13.71
C ASN A 413 27.60 -9.96 14.55
#